data_AF-A0A7S0ELJ8-F1
#
_entry.id   AF-A0A7S0ELJ8-F1
#
_cell.length_a   1.000
_cell.length_b   1.000
_cell.length_c   1.000
_cell.angle_alpha   90.00
_cell.angle_beta   90.00
_cell.angle_gamma   90.00
#
_symmetry.space_group_name_H-M   'P 1'
#
loop_
_entity.id
_entity.type
_entity.pdbx_description
1 polymer ?
#
loop_
_entity_poly.entity_id
_entity_poly.type
_entity_poly.pdbx_seq_one_letter_code
_entity_poly.pdbx_strand_id
1 'polypeptide(L)'
;VDLTYIDIPSKNAENACPVLILHGLLGSSRNFQGWANALSERLVKSRRIIIPDLRNHGESPHTRSMGYVSMAQDVVSLLDRMGIERCCVIGHSMGGKVG
;
A
#
# COMPACT_ATOMS: atom_id res chain seq x y z
N VAL A 1 9.14 9.48 -4.26
CA VAL A 1 9.06 10.33 -3.05
C VAL A 1 8.96 9.42 -1.83
N ASP A 2 9.16 9.98 -0.64
CA ASP A 2 8.89 9.25 0.59
C ASP A 2 7.36 9.17 0.81
N LEU A 3 6.78 7.98 0.60
CA LEU A 3 5.34 7.80 0.69
C LEU A 3 4.88 7.77 2.15
N THR A 4 3.80 8.47 2.45
CA THR A 4 3.01 8.24 3.67
C THR A 4 2.20 6.97 3.49
N TYR A 5 1.90 6.27 4.60
CA TYR A 5 1.16 5.02 4.56
C TYR A 5 0.44 4.75 5.88
N ILE A 6 -0.63 3.95 5.77
CA ILE A 6 -1.24 3.27 6.90
C ILE A 6 -0.66 1.86 6.98
N ASP A 7 -0.25 1.46 8.19
CA ASP A 7 0.26 0.12 8.49
C ASP A 7 -0.67 -0.55 9.51
N ILE A 8 -1.34 -1.62 9.06
CA ILE A 8 -2.22 -2.43 9.90
C ILE A 8 -1.45 -3.70 10.24
N PRO A 9 -1.02 -3.89 11.50
CA PRO A 9 -0.22 -5.04 11.89
C PRO A 9 -1.02 -6.35 11.80
N SER A 10 -0.31 -7.47 11.63
CA SER A 10 -0.92 -8.79 11.83
C SER A 10 -1.15 -9.03 13.32
N LYS A 11 -2.31 -9.59 13.69
CA LYS A 11 -2.60 -9.99 15.07
C LYS A 11 -1.98 -11.33 15.46
N ASN A 12 -1.70 -12.22 14.50
CA ASN A 12 -1.47 -13.66 14.78
C ASN A 12 -0.35 -14.33 13.96
N ALA A 13 0.28 -13.66 13.00
CA ALA A 13 1.33 -14.27 12.19
C ALA A 13 2.41 -13.27 11.78
N GLU A 14 3.56 -13.35 12.45
CA GLU A 14 4.75 -12.53 12.14
C GLU A 14 5.34 -12.85 10.76
N ASN A 15 5.09 -14.05 10.21
CA ASN A 15 5.69 -14.52 8.96
C ASN A 15 4.70 -14.66 7.78
N ALA A 16 3.48 -14.12 7.90
CA ALA A 16 2.54 -14.16 6.78
C ALA A 16 2.89 -13.09 5.73
N CYS A 17 2.88 -13.48 4.45
CA CYS A 17 3.12 -12.56 3.33
C CYS A 17 2.15 -11.35 3.41
N PRO A 18 2.65 -10.12 3.56
CA PRO A 18 1.82 -8.93 3.74
C PRO A 18 1.00 -8.61 2.49
N VAL A 19 -0.05 -7.80 2.67
CA VAL A 19 -0.87 -7.29 1.57
C VAL A 19 -0.61 -5.80 1.39
N LEU A 20 -0.31 -5.40 0.17
CA LEU A 20 -0.19 -4.00 -0.24
C LEU A 20 -1.46 -3.59 -1.00
N ILE A 21 -2.13 -2.53 -0.56
CA ILE A 21 -3.34 -2.00 -1.21
C ILE A 21 -3.02 -0.64 -1.84
N LEU A 22 -3.17 -0.54 -3.17
CA LEU A 22 -2.89 0.67 -3.95
C LEU A 22 -4.19 1.31 -4.44
N HIS A 23 -4.41 2.56 -4.04
CA HIS A 23 -5.62 3.32 -4.39
C HIS A 23 -5.64 3.82 -5.85
N GLY A 24 -6.82 4.28 -6.29
CA GLY A 24 -7.02 4.88 -7.62
C GLY A 24 -6.68 6.37 -7.68
N LEU A 25 -6.76 6.95 -8.88
CA LEU A 25 -6.60 8.40 -9.08
C LEU A 25 -7.62 9.17 -8.21
N LEU A 26 -7.18 10.28 -7.62
CA LEU A 26 -7.95 11.09 -6.65
C LEU A 26 -8.30 10.37 -5.33
N GLY A 27 -7.77 9.16 -5.13
CA GLY A 27 -7.95 8.42 -3.88
C GLY A 27 -6.85 8.70 -2.84
N SER A 28 -6.94 8.00 -1.71
CA SER A 28 -5.92 7.93 -0.67
C SER A 28 -6.03 6.63 0.12
N SER A 29 -5.05 6.37 0.98
CA SER A 29 -5.00 5.25 1.92
C SER A 29 -6.26 5.14 2.78
N ARG A 30 -6.84 6.29 3.17
CA ARG A 30 -8.07 6.38 3.97
C ARG A 30 -9.28 5.74 3.29
N ASN A 31 -9.32 5.68 1.94
CA ASN A 31 -10.44 5.03 1.24
C ASN A 31 -10.53 3.53 1.52
N PHE A 32 -9.40 2.89 1.81
CA PHE A 32 -9.33 1.44 2.01
C PHE A 32 -9.21 1.03 3.47
N GLN A 33 -9.03 1.97 4.40
CA GLN A 33 -8.75 1.66 5.81
C GLN A 33 -9.84 0.80 6.46
N GLY A 34 -11.12 1.14 6.29
CA GLY A 34 -12.22 0.36 6.87
C GLY A 34 -12.30 -1.06 6.30
N TRP A 35 -12.13 -1.19 4.98
CA TRP A 35 -12.09 -2.49 4.31
C TRP A 35 -10.87 -3.31 4.72
N ALA A 36 -9.71 -2.68 4.85
CA ALA A 36 -8.47 -3.32 5.23
C ALA A 36 -8.48 -3.83 6.68
N ASN A 37 -9.08 -3.08 7.61
CA ASN A 37 -9.28 -3.57 8.98
C ASN A 37 -10.11 -4.86 9.00
N ALA A 38 -11.24 -4.88 8.28
CA ALA A 38 -12.07 -6.07 8.17
C ALA A 38 -11.33 -7.23 7.46
N LEU A 39 -10.51 -6.91 6.47
CA LEU A 39 -9.69 -7.89 5.74
C LEU A 39 -8.62 -8.53 6.65
N SER A 40 -7.91 -7.72 7.46
CA SER A 40 -6.89 -8.23 8.40
C SER A 40 -7.46 -9.24 9.39
N GLU A 41 -8.69 -9.02 9.85
CA GLU A 41 -9.39 -9.91 10.78
C GLU A 41 -9.91 -11.19 10.14
N ARG A 42 -10.32 -11.13 8.86
CA ARG A 42 -10.96 -12.26 8.15
C ARG A 42 -10.00 -13.13 7.36
N LEU A 43 -8.80 -12.65 7.03
CA LEU A 43 -7.82 -13.41 6.27
C LEU A 43 -7.26 -14.59 7.09
N VAL A 44 -7.16 -15.75 6.43
CA VAL A 44 -6.49 -16.94 6.98
C VAL A 44 -5.05 -16.55 7.37
N LYS A 45 -4.74 -16.71 8.67
CA LYS A 45 -3.49 -16.35 9.37
C LYS A 45 -3.34 -14.90 9.85
N SER A 46 -4.28 -13.98 9.58
CA SER A 46 -4.13 -12.54 9.82
C SER A 46 -2.87 -11.98 9.13
N ARG A 47 -3.03 -11.07 8.16
CA ARG A 47 -1.89 -10.53 7.40
C ARG A 47 -1.68 -9.08 7.76
N ARG A 48 -0.41 -8.65 7.83
CA ARG A 48 -0.07 -7.22 7.85
C ARG A 48 -0.56 -6.60 6.55
N ILE A 49 -1.18 -5.43 6.63
CA ILE A 49 -1.70 -4.70 5.47
C ILE A 49 -1.09 -3.31 5.42
N ILE A 50 -0.58 -2.94 4.26
CA ILE A 50 0.10 -1.67 4.01
C ILE A 50 -0.68 -0.93 2.95
N ILE A 51 -1.02 0.33 3.23
CA ILE A 51 -1.84 1.16 2.36
C ILE A 51 -1.13 2.50 2.18
N PRO A 52 -0.25 2.64 1.18
CA PRO A 52 0.38 3.93 0.92
C PRO A 52 -0.59 4.91 0.29
N ASP A 53 -0.37 6.19 0.57
CA ASP A 53 -0.80 7.25 -0.34
C ASP A 53 0.21 7.30 -1.49
N LEU A 54 -0.22 7.06 -2.72
CA LEU A 54 0.65 7.22 -3.89
C LEU A 54 1.05 8.69 -4.03
N ARG A 55 2.20 8.95 -4.64
CA ARG A 55 2.68 10.33 -4.92
C ARG A 55 1.55 11.23 -5.44
N ASN A 56 1.56 12.50 -5.03
CA ASN A 56 0.53 13.50 -5.36
C ASN A 56 -0.89 13.21 -4.84
N HIS A 57 -1.04 12.29 -3.88
CA HIS A 57 -2.32 11.94 -3.26
C HIS A 57 -2.18 11.84 -1.75
N GLY A 58 -3.32 11.94 -1.04
CA GLY A 58 -3.37 11.83 0.42
C GLY A 58 -2.39 12.79 1.09
N GLU A 59 -1.58 12.26 2.02
CA GLU A 59 -0.54 13.03 2.71
C GLU A 59 0.85 12.85 2.08
N SER A 60 0.96 12.09 0.98
CA SER A 60 2.24 11.84 0.32
C SER A 60 2.75 13.09 -0.41
N PRO A 61 4.08 13.31 -0.48
CA PRO A 61 4.64 14.48 -1.12
C PRO A 61 4.21 14.64 -2.58
N HIS A 62 4.03 15.90 -2.97
CA HIS A 62 3.74 16.27 -4.34
C HIS A 62 5.03 16.43 -5.16
N THR A 63 4.99 16.01 -6.42
CA THR A 63 6.09 16.04 -7.38
C THR A 63 5.55 16.25 -8.80
N ARG A 64 6.40 16.78 -9.69
CA ARG A 64 6.04 17.05 -11.09
C ARG A 64 5.73 15.78 -11.90
N SER A 65 6.21 14.61 -11.48
CA SER A 65 6.07 13.36 -12.22
C SER A 65 4.92 12.50 -11.68
N MET A 66 4.02 12.10 -12.59
CA MET A 66 2.87 11.21 -12.33
C MET A 66 2.95 9.89 -13.11
N GLY A 67 4.13 9.53 -13.63
CA GLY A 67 4.31 8.31 -14.43
C GLY A 67 4.19 7.03 -13.58
N TYR A 68 3.59 5.98 -14.14
CA TYR A 68 3.40 4.70 -13.44
C TYR A 68 4.70 4.05 -13.00
N VAL A 69 5.76 4.10 -13.82
CA VAL A 69 7.09 3.58 -13.46
C VAL A 69 7.62 4.28 -12.21
N SER A 70 7.52 5.60 -12.17
CA SER A 70 7.97 6.38 -11.02
C SER A 70 7.13 6.08 -9.76
N MET A 71 5.82 5.90 -9.92
CA MET A 71 4.94 5.47 -8.82
C MET A 71 5.33 4.09 -8.29
N ALA A 72 5.60 3.13 -9.18
CA ALA A 72 6.02 1.78 -8.81
C ALA A 72 7.37 1.81 -8.08
N GLN A 73 8.32 2.64 -8.52
CA GLN A 73 9.60 2.84 -7.84
C GLN A 73 9.44 3.40 -6.42
N ASP A 74 8.49 4.30 -6.19
CA ASP A 74 8.20 4.79 -4.84
C ASP A 74 7.65 3.70 -3.93
N VAL A 75 6.78 2.85 -4.48
CA VAL A 75 6.23 1.68 -3.77
C VAL A 75 7.34 0.70 -3.43
N VAL A 76 8.22 0.37 -4.38
CA VAL A 76 9.40 -0.48 -4.11
C VAL A 76 10.28 0.14 -3.03
N SER A 77 10.57 1.44 -3.12
CA SER A 77 11.39 2.15 -2.12
C SER A 77 10.74 2.14 -0.72
N LEU A 78 9.41 2.15 -0.64
CA LEU A 78 8.70 1.96 0.62
C LEU A 78 8.88 0.53 1.16
N LEU A 79 8.67 -0.49 0.32
CA LEU A 79 8.81 -1.90 0.71
C LEU A 79 10.24 -2.23 1.16
N ASP A 80 11.26 -1.72 0.47
CA ASP A 80 12.67 -1.88 0.81
C ASP A 80 12.97 -1.31 2.20
N ARG A 81 12.49 -0.10 2.51
CA ARG A 81 12.66 0.52 3.83
C ARG A 81 11.94 -0.24 4.94
N MET A 82 10.87 -0.94 4.61
CA MET A 82 10.12 -1.78 5.55
C MET A 82 10.71 -3.19 5.66
N GLY A 83 11.75 -3.54 4.88
CA GLY A 83 12.34 -4.87 4.84
C GLY A 83 11.40 -5.94 4.26
N ILE A 84 10.52 -5.57 3.34
CA ILE A 84 9.51 -6.46 2.76
C ILE A 84 9.95 -6.91 1.37
N GLU A 85 10.44 -8.14 1.28
CA GLU A 85 10.89 -8.72 0.00
C GLU A 85 9.74 -9.15 -0.91
N ARG A 86 8.62 -9.59 -0.32
CA ARG A 86 7.46 -10.11 -1.07
C ARG A 86 6.16 -9.69 -0.40
N CYS A 87 5.19 -9.29 -1.20
CA CYS A 87 3.82 -8.99 -0.76
C CYS A 87 2.80 -9.44 -1.81
N CYS A 88 1.55 -9.58 -1.40
CA CYS A 88 0.42 -9.66 -2.32
C CYS A 88 -0.06 -8.24 -2.63
N VAL A 89 -0.30 -7.93 -3.91
CA VAL A 89 -0.74 -6.58 -4.32
C VAL A 89 -2.22 -6.59 -4.68
N ILE A 90 -2.94 -5.59 -4.19
CA ILE A 90 -4.33 -5.28 -4.57
C ILE A 90 -4.35 -3.85 -5.09
N GLY A 91 -4.54 -3.68 -6.38
CA GLY A 91 -4.58 -2.35 -7.01
C GLY A 91 -5.96 -2.00 -7.53
N HIS A 92 -6.42 -0.77 -7.26
CA HIS A 92 -7.64 -0.22 -7.84
C HIS A 92 -7.32 0.83 -8.91
N SER A 93 -7.78 0.61 -10.15
CA SER A 93 -7.63 1.55 -11.28
C SER A 93 -6.17 1.99 -11.48
N MET A 94 -5.82 3.25 -11.19
CA MET A 94 -4.43 3.75 -11.20
C MET A 94 -3.50 2.85 -10.41
N GLY A 95 -3.87 2.44 -9.20
CA GLY A 95 -3.08 1.54 -8.37
C GLY A 95 -2.90 0.15 -8.99
N GLY A 96 -3.84 -0.30 -9.82
CA GLY A 96 -3.72 -1.55 -10.57
C GLY A 96 -2.74 -1.49 -11.74
N LYS A 97 -2.39 -0.29 -12.22
CA LYS A 97 -1.31 -0.08 -13.22
C LYS A 97 0.06 0.13 -12.56
N VAL A 98 0.07 0.51 -11.28
CA VAL A 98 1.29 0.74 -10.50
C VAL A 98 1.85 -0.56 -9.95
N GLY A 99 0.98 -1.44 -9.46
CA GLY A 99 1.33 -2.79 -8.99
C GLY A 99 1.66 -3.72 -10.14
#